data_AF-A0A165EC24-F1
#
_entry.id   AF-A0A165EC24-F1
#
_cell.length_a   1.000
_cell.length_b   1.000
_cell.length_c   1.000
_cell.angle_alpha   90.00
_cell.angle_beta   90.00
_cell.angle_gamma   90.00
#
_symmetry.space_group_name_H-M   'P 1'
#
loop_
_entity.id
_entity.type
_entity.pdbx_description
1 polymer ?
#
loop_
_entity_poly.entity_id
_entity_poly.type
_entity_poly.pdbx_seq_one_letter_code
_entity_poly.pdbx_strand_id
1 'polypeptide(L)'
;MSLASIQHEICDLSLPVKIFVPLTFISWQLIALSEHTGMQMILFAMRSTPESYRSLHVFYTNDCLSDFIEFTMKSSVADFSARMDGYVLSGVDALIKQKLSKSRFIHSALMLTSLIEEASPCPVVQLTYVNFETNVMIPYWMLIKGWPLSKFCCPSNIGTCMEVQLCLTAWE
;
A
#
# COMPACT_ATOMS: atom_id res chain seq x y z
N MET A 1 -2.23 -27.25 63.77
CA MET A 1 -2.55 -25.95 63.16
C MET A 1 -1.57 -25.74 62.01
N SER A 2 -2.09 -25.81 60.78
CA SER A 2 -1.36 -26.06 59.54
C SER A 2 -0.82 -24.78 58.93
N LEU A 3 0.41 -24.84 58.39
CA LEU A 3 1.09 -23.81 57.59
C LEU A 3 0.38 -23.47 56.25
N ALA A 4 -0.80 -24.02 55.99
CA ALA A 4 -1.52 -23.90 54.72
C ALA A 4 -2.29 -22.59 54.50
N SER A 5 -2.37 -21.68 55.49
CA SER A 5 -3.21 -20.49 55.40
C SER A 5 -2.52 -19.21 54.95
N ILE A 6 -1.19 -19.20 54.72
CA ILE A 6 -0.47 -17.99 54.28
C ILE A 6 -0.18 -18.02 52.76
N GLN A 7 -0.40 -19.16 52.09
CA GLN A 7 -0.07 -19.32 50.67
C GLN A 7 -1.20 -18.92 49.70
N HIS A 8 -2.34 -18.45 50.21
CA HIS A 8 -3.51 -18.14 49.38
C HIS A 8 -3.63 -16.66 48.96
N GLU A 9 -2.66 -15.82 49.33
CA GLU A 9 -2.69 -14.37 49.09
C GLU A 9 -1.51 -13.86 48.25
N ILE A 10 -0.98 -14.71 47.34
CA ILE A 10 0.07 -14.30 46.36
C ILE A 10 -0.28 -14.81 44.94
N CYS A 11 -1.56 -14.97 44.59
CA CYS A 11 -1.95 -15.49 43.27
C CYS A 11 -2.61 -14.50 42.30
N ASP A 12 -2.93 -13.26 42.68
CA ASP A 12 -3.75 -12.38 41.81
C ASP A 12 -3.08 -11.06 41.40
N LEU A 13 -1.82 -11.10 40.99
CA LEU A 13 -1.18 -10.00 40.27
C LEU A 13 -0.36 -10.49 39.07
N SER A 14 -0.94 -11.39 38.26
CA SER A 14 -0.44 -11.68 36.90
C SER A 14 -1.14 -10.79 35.86
N LEU A 15 -1.01 -9.47 36.01
CA LEU A 15 -1.21 -8.59 34.86
C LEU A 15 -0.11 -8.94 33.85
N PRO A 16 -0.42 -9.28 32.59
CA PRO A 16 0.63 -9.49 31.60
C PRO A 16 1.34 -8.15 31.42
N VAL A 17 2.54 -8.03 31.98
CA VAL A 17 3.45 -6.94 31.63
C VAL A 17 3.73 -7.12 30.15
N LYS A 18 2.98 -6.41 29.31
CA LYS A 18 3.29 -6.26 27.88
C LYS A 18 4.59 -5.46 27.82
N ILE A 19 5.71 -6.17 27.87
CA ILE A 19 7.03 -5.58 27.63
C ILE A 19 6.98 -5.05 26.19
N PHE A 20 6.93 -3.73 26.05
CA PHE A 20 7.01 -3.08 24.76
C PHE A 20 8.47 -3.07 24.33
N VAL A 21 8.84 -4.00 23.45
CA VAL A 21 10.16 -4.00 22.81
C VAL A 21 10.07 -3.16 21.54
N PRO A 22 10.81 -2.04 21.43
CA PRO A 22 10.82 -1.26 20.21
C PRO A 22 11.58 -1.99 19.10
N LEU A 23 11.11 -1.88 17.86
CA LEU A 23 11.77 -2.48 16.68
C LEU A 23 13.23 -2.08 16.55
N THR A 24 13.58 -0.86 16.93
CA THR A 24 14.97 -0.37 16.93
C THR A 24 15.89 -1.23 17.80
N PHE A 25 15.40 -1.70 18.95
CA PHE A 25 16.19 -2.57 19.82
C PHE A 25 16.46 -3.92 19.17
N ILE A 26 15.48 -4.48 18.45
CA ILE A 26 15.64 -5.72 17.70
C ILE A 26 16.65 -5.52 16.56
N SER A 27 16.56 -4.40 15.83
CA SER A 27 17.54 -4.06 14.79
C SER A 27 18.97 -4.02 15.32
N TRP A 28 19.20 -3.39 16.47
CA TRP A 28 20.52 -3.35 17.11
C TRP A 28 21.05 -4.74 17.47
N GLN A 29 20.18 -5.62 17.99
CA GLN A 29 20.57 -7.00 18.27
C GLN A 29 20.95 -7.78 17.01
N LEU A 30 20.22 -7.55 15.91
CA LEU A 30 20.55 -8.18 14.63
C LEU A 30 21.89 -7.69 14.08
N ILE A 31 22.23 -6.40 14.24
CA ILE A 31 23.55 -5.88 13.88
C ILE A 31 24.64 -6.58 14.71
N ALA A 32 24.51 -6.56 16.04
CA ALA A 32 25.50 -7.20 16.91
C ALA A 32 25.68 -8.70 16.59
N LEU A 33 24.57 -9.40 16.34
CA LEU A 33 24.61 -10.80 15.95
C LEU A 33 25.30 -11.01 14.60
N SER A 34 25.07 -10.13 13.62
CA SER A 34 25.74 -10.18 12.32
C SER A 34 27.25 -9.96 12.42
N GLU A 35 27.70 -9.05 13.28
CA GLU A 35 29.12 -8.78 13.52
C GLU A 35 29.81 -9.98 14.19
N HIS A 36 29.13 -10.64 15.14
CA HIS A 36 29.70 -11.78 15.86
C HIS A 36 29.73 -13.09 15.07
N THR A 37 28.76 -13.30 14.16
CA THR A 37 28.59 -14.58 13.46
C THR A 37 28.94 -14.50 11.97
N GLY A 38 29.10 -13.31 11.42
CA GLY A 38 29.22 -13.07 9.98
C GLY A 38 27.93 -13.36 9.20
N MET A 39 26.82 -13.64 9.89
CA MET A 39 25.54 -13.94 9.25
C MET A 39 24.83 -12.67 8.82
N GLN A 40 24.34 -12.65 7.59
CA GLN A 40 23.55 -11.55 7.04
C GLN A 40 22.05 -11.82 7.25
N MET A 41 21.32 -10.81 7.72
CA MET A 41 19.92 -10.96 8.14
C MET A 41 19.05 -9.85 7.57
N ILE A 42 17.79 -10.21 7.28
CA ILE A 42 16.74 -9.29 6.85
C ILE A 42 15.55 -9.46 7.80
N LEU A 43 15.01 -8.35 8.28
CA LEU A 43 13.82 -8.28 9.10
C LEU A 43 12.72 -7.52 8.36
N PHE A 44 11.61 -8.21 8.12
CA PHE A 44 10.36 -7.61 7.67
C PHE A 44 9.36 -7.59 8.82
N ALA A 45 8.94 -6.41 9.24
CA ALA A 45 7.88 -6.24 10.22
C ALA A 45 6.66 -5.60 9.56
N MET A 46 5.61 -6.42 9.43
CA MET A 46 4.34 -6.08 8.80
C MET A 46 3.22 -5.99 9.83
N ARG A 47 2.16 -5.29 9.45
CA ARG A 47 0.95 -5.20 10.28
C ARG A 47 0.12 -6.47 10.10
N SER A 48 -0.42 -6.94 11.21
CA SER A 48 -1.40 -8.03 11.22
C SER A 48 -2.84 -7.51 11.04
N THR A 49 -3.09 -6.24 11.35
CA THR A 49 -4.42 -5.63 11.26
C THR A 49 -4.42 -4.37 10.38
N PRO A 50 -5.44 -4.18 9.53
CA PRO A 50 -5.50 -3.07 8.58
C PRO A 50 -5.68 -1.70 9.25
N GLU A 51 -6.23 -1.67 10.47
CA GLU A 51 -6.49 -0.44 11.24
C GLU A 51 -5.24 0.16 11.88
N SER A 52 -4.12 -0.57 11.89
CA SER A 52 -2.86 -0.04 12.41
C SER A 52 -2.20 0.91 11.41
N TYR A 53 -2.06 2.18 11.79
CA TYR A 53 -1.44 3.25 10.98
C TYR A 53 0.11 3.16 10.94
N ARG A 54 0.71 2.08 11.46
CA ARG A 54 2.17 2.00 11.60
C ARG A 54 2.80 1.65 10.25
N SER A 55 3.76 2.47 9.84
CA SER A 55 4.56 2.22 8.65
C SER A 55 5.26 0.86 8.74
N LEU A 56 5.31 0.15 7.60
CA LEU A 56 6.12 -1.04 7.43
C LEU A 56 7.56 -0.77 7.85
N HIS A 57 8.14 -1.70 8.58
CA HIS A 57 9.54 -1.60 8.99
C HIS A 57 10.34 -2.70 8.32
N VAL A 58 11.29 -2.28 7.50
CA VAL A 58 12.25 -3.16 6.84
C VAL A 58 13.63 -2.81 7.37
N PHE A 59 14.34 -3.82 7.83
CA PHE A 59 15.70 -3.68 8.31
C PHE A 59 16.55 -4.78 7.67
N TYR A 60 17.79 -4.45 7.33
CA TYR A 60 18.76 -5.40 6.79
C TYR A 60 20.14 -5.04 7.34
N THR A 61 20.97 -6.05 7.57
CA THR A 61 22.31 -5.86 8.11
C THR A 61 23.32 -5.39 7.05
N ASN A 62 23.02 -5.60 5.77
CA ASN A 62 23.88 -5.25 4.64
C ASN A 62 23.03 -4.90 3.41
N ASP A 63 23.40 -3.84 2.70
CA ASP A 63 22.74 -3.35 1.49
C ASP A 63 22.74 -4.38 0.34
N CYS A 64 23.70 -5.31 0.31
CA CYS A 64 23.70 -6.40 -0.68
C CYS A 64 22.42 -7.27 -0.60
N LEU A 65 21.78 -7.32 0.56
CA LEU A 65 20.51 -8.04 0.74
C LEU A 65 19.35 -7.32 0.05
N SER A 66 19.33 -5.99 0.06
CA SER A 66 18.36 -5.23 -0.74
C SER A 66 18.60 -5.45 -2.23
N ASP A 67 19.86 -5.37 -2.68
CA ASP A 67 20.20 -5.59 -4.10
C ASP A 67 19.77 -6.97 -4.58
N PHE A 68 19.96 -8.01 -3.76
CA PHE A 68 19.53 -9.36 -4.09
C PHE A 68 18.00 -9.45 -4.28
N ILE A 69 17.22 -8.81 -3.41
CA ILE A 69 15.76 -8.77 -3.54
C ILE A 69 15.35 -8.02 -4.80
N GLU A 70 15.97 -6.88 -5.07
CA GLU A 70 15.66 -6.08 -6.26
C GLU A 70 16.00 -6.83 -7.54
N PHE A 71 17.16 -7.47 -7.58
CA PHE A 71 17.59 -8.31 -8.70
C PHE A 71 16.64 -9.49 -8.92
N THR A 72 16.26 -10.21 -7.87
CA THR A 72 15.43 -11.43 -7.97
C THR A 72 13.98 -11.10 -8.31
N MET A 73 13.42 -10.07 -7.67
CA MET A 73 12.00 -9.70 -7.80
C MET A 73 11.74 -8.67 -8.91
N LYS A 74 12.80 -8.08 -9.48
CA LYS A 74 12.73 -6.98 -10.45
C LYS A 74 11.87 -5.81 -9.94
N SER A 75 11.92 -5.54 -8.65
CA SER A 75 11.15 -4.48 -7.99
C SER A 75 11.86 -4.02 -6.74
N SER A 76 11.66 -2.76 -6.36
CA SER A 76 12.25 -2.21 -5.13
C SER A 76 11.88 -3.03 -3.89
N VAL A 77 12.73 -2.98 -2.86
CA VAL A 77 12.44 -3.60 -1.56
C VAL A 77 11.16 -3.01 -0.94
N ALA A 78 10.91 -1.71 -1.16
CA ALA A 78 9.69 -1.05 -0.72
C ALA A 78 8.45 -1.67 -1.38
N ASP A 79 8.46 -1.84 -2.70
CA ASP A 79 7.36 -2.47 -3.44
C ASP A 79 7.15 -3.92 -3.01
N PHE A 80 8.24 -4.66 -2.77
CA PHE A 80 8.18 -6.03 -2.29
C PHE A 80 7.54 -6.09 -0.90
N SER A 81 7.97 -5.23 0.03
CA SER A 81 7.42 -5.16 1.39
C SER A 81 5.94 -4.77 1.40
N ALA A 82 5.51 -3.88 0.51
CA ALA A 82 4.11 -3.49 0.37
C ALA A 82 3.24 -4.65 -0.15
N ARG A 83 3.75 -5.44 -1.10
CA ARG A 83 3.06 -6.65 -1.57
C ARG A 83 2.93 -7.70 -0.47
N MET A 84 4.00 -7.88 0.29
CA MET A 84 4.03 -8.82 1.41
C MET A 84 3.08 -8.37 2.53
N ASP A 85 2.99 -7.07 2.83
CA ASP A 85 1.98 -6.51 3.75
C ASP A 85 0.54 -6.76 3.27
N GLY A 86 0.26 -6.49 1.99
CA GLY A 86 -1.04 -6.77 1.40
C GLY A 86 -1.41 -8.25 1.48
N TYR A 87 -0.43 -9.13 1.29
CA TYR A 87 -0.58 -10.57 1.44
C TYR A 87 -0.86 -10.99 2.89
N VAL A 88 -0.13 -10.43 3.86
CA VAL A 88 -0.35 -10.72 5.29
C VAL A 88 -1.75 -10.29 5.73
N LEU A 89 -2.23 -9.15 5.25
CA LEU A 89 -3.54 -8.60 5.65
C LEU A 89 -4.73 -9.27 4.99
N SER A 90 -4.61 -9.68 3.73
CA SER A 90 -5.76 -10.11 2.94
C SER A 90 -5.54 -11.40 2.15
N GLY A 91 -4.42 -12.09 2.38
CA GLY A 91 -4.07 -13.32 1.69
C GLY A 91 -3.82 -13.13 0.18
N VAL A 92 -3.90 -14.24 -0.56
CA VAL A 92 -3.69 -14.28 -2.01
C VAL A 92 -4.64 -13.33 -2.76
N ASP A 93 -5.86 -13.14 -2.26
CA ASP A 93 -6.89 -12.31 -2.90
C ASP A 93 -6.50 -10.82 -3.00
N ALA A 94 -5.70 -10.29 -2.06
CA ALA A 94 -5.22 -8.91 -2.14
C ALA A 94 -4.15 -8.72 -3.21
N LEU A 95 -3.28 -9.71 -3.43
CA LEU A 95 -2.24 -9.63 -4.46
C LEU A 95 -2.87 -9.56 -5.86
N ILE A 96 -3.95 -10.32 -6.07
CA ILE A 96 -4.77 -10.26 -7.29
C ILE A 96 -5.45 -8.89 -7.39
N LYS A 97 -6.07 -8.38 -6.32
CA LYS A 97 -6.70 -7.05 -6.31
C LYS A 97 -5.73 -5.89 -6.56
N GLN A 98 -4.49 -5.98 -6.10
CA GLN A 98 -3.43 -4.97 -6.32
C GLN A 98 -2.90 -5.00 -7.76
N LYS A 99 -2.74 -6.20 -8.35
CA LYS A 99 -2.42 -6.30 -9.78
C LYS A 99 -3.57 -5.77 -10.63
N LEU A 100 -4.80 -6.02 -10.21
CA LEU A 100 -6.01 -5.44 -10.78
C LEU A 100 -6.09 -3.92 -10.57
N SER A 101 -5.54 -3.32 -9.50
CA SER A 101 -5.61 -1.87 -9.32
C SER A 101 -4.70 -1.13 -10.30
N LYS A 102 -3.45 -1.58 -10.51
CA LYS A 102 -2.57 -1.06 -11.60
C LYS A 102 -3.19 -1.28 -12.99
N SER A 103 -3.83 -2.43 -13.21
CA SER A 103 -4.58 -2.73 -14.44
C SER A 103 -5.83 -1.85 -14.60
N ARG A 104 -6.51 -1.49 -13.50
CA ARG A 104 -7.72 -0.65 -13.48
C ARG A 104 -7.41 0.81 -13.77
N PHE A 105 -6.24 1.33 -13.39
CA PHE A 105 -5.80 2.66 -13.80
C PHE A 105 -5.67 2.76 -15.33
N ILE A 106 -5.05 1.76 -15.96
CA ILE A 106 -4.93 1.68 -17.43
C ILE A 106 -6.33 1.56 -18.06
N HIS A 107 -7.22 0.76 -17.47
CA HIS A 107 -8.59 0.60 -17.95
C HIS A 107 -9.42 1.91 -17.85
N SER A 108 -9.31 2.64 -16.74
CA SER A 108 -10.00 3.93 -16.56
C SER A 108 -9.53 5.00 -17.55
N ALA A 109 -8.23 5.02 -17.87
CA ALA A 109 -7.67 5.93 -18.87
C ALA A 109 -8.16 5.57 -20.29
N LEU A 110 -8.24 4.27 -20.61
CA LEU A 110 -8.75 3.79 -21.90
C LEU A 110 -10.26 4.02 -22.07
N MET A 111 -11.05 3.86 -21.01
CA MET A 111 -12.48 4.17 -21.04
C MET A 111 -12.75 5.67 -21.21
N LEU A 112 -11.98 6.52 -20.55
CA LEU A 112 -12.09 7.97 -20.75
C LEU A 112 -11.77 8.36 -22.19
N THR A 113 -10.75 7.78 -22.82
CA THR A 113 -10.45 8.02 -24.24
C THR A 113 -11.54 7.50 -25.17
N SER A 114 -12.11 6.31 -24.91
CA SER A 114 -13.15 5.75 -25.79
C SER A 114 -14.48 6.50 -25.69
N LEU A 115 -14.87 6.95 -24.49
CA LEU A 115 -16.07 7.77 -24.30
C LEU A 115 -15.94 9.14 -24.97
N ILE A 116 -14.72 9.69 -25.00
CA ILE A 116 -14.42 10.94 -25.71
C ILE A 116 -14.43 10.71 -27.23
N GLU A 117 -13.93 9.58 -27.72
CA GLU A 117 -14.06 9.22 -29.14
C GLU A 117 -15.52 9.00 -29.56
N GLU A 118 -16.36 8.44 -28.69
CA GLU A 118 -17.78 8.22 -28.97
C GLU A 118 -18.61 9.51 -28.89
N ALA A 119 -18.26 10.43 -27.97
CA ALA A 119 -18.94 11.71 -27.82
C ALA A 119 -18.44 12.79 -28.79
N SER A 120 -17.27 12.62 -29.40
CA SER A 120 -16.66 13.60 -30.31
C SER A 120 -16.78 13.17 -31.78
N PRO A 121 -17.20 14.07 -32.68
CA PRO A 121 -17.04 13.84 -34.12
C PRO A 121 -15.58 13.90 -34.59
N CYS A 122 -14.63 14.26 -33.70
CA CYS A 122 -13.21 14.38 -34.02
C CYS A 122 -12.35 13.52 -33.09
N PRO A 123 -11.45 12.67 -33.64
CA PRO A 123 -10.58 11.83 -32.83
C PRO A 123 -9.60 12.68 -32.01
N VAL A 124 -9.59 12.48 -30.70
CA VAL A 124 -8.71 13.21 -29.78
C VAL A 124 -7.37 12.48 -29.68
N VAL A 125 -6.34 13.02 -30.33
CA VAL A 125 -5.00 12.41 -30.39
C VAL A 125 -4.29 12.43 -29.02
N GLN A 126 -4.56 13.44 -28.19
CA GLN A 126 -3.94 13.57 -26.88
C GLN A 126 -4.82 14.37 -25.91
N LEU A 127 -5.10 13.77 -24.76
CA LEU A 127 -5.91 14.38 -23.70
C LEU A 127 -5.06 15.23 -22.77
N THR A 128 -5.27 16.56 -22.82
CA THR A 128 -4.61 17.50 -21.90
C THR A 128 -5.53 17.74 -20.70
N TYR A 129 -5.12 17.24 -19.53
CA TYR A 129 -5.86 17.39 -18.28
C TYR A 129 -5.68 18.76 -17.61
N VAL A 130 -4.69 19.55 -18.05
CA VAL A 130 -4.49 20.93 -17.57
C VAL A 130 -5.47 21.86 -18.29
N ASN A 131 -6.21 22.67 -17.53
CA ASN A 131 -7.27 23.54 -18.05
C ASN A 131 -8.24 22.79 -18.97
N PHE A 132 -8.69 21.62 -18.51
CA PHE A 132 -9.51 20.68 -19.29
C PHE A 132 -10.75 21.33 -19.91
N GLU A 133 -11.39 22.28 -19.21
CA GLU A 133 -12.53 23.02 -19.72
C GLU A 133 -12.17 23.80 -21.01
N THR A 134 -11.05 24.51 -21.00
CA THR A 134 -10.61 25.33 -22.13
C THR A 134 -10.01 24.51 -23.26
N ASN A 135 -9.27 23.45 -22.92
CA ASN A 135 -8.49 22.67 -23.88
C ASN A 135 -9.26 21.48 -24.46
N VAL A 136 -10.30 21.00 -23.78
CA VAL A 136 -11.05 19.80 -24.20
C VAL A 136 -12.55 20.08 -24.27
N MET A 137 -13.18 20.61 -23.21
CA MET A 137 -14.64 20.82 -23.23
C MET A 137 -15.08 21.83 -24.30
N ILE A 138 -14.42 22.99 -24.41
CA ILE A 138 -14.79 24.02 -25.40
C ILE A 138 -14.49 23.58 -26.84
N PRO A 139 -13.29 23.08 -27.19
CA PRO A 139 -12.96 22.74 -28.57
C PRO A 139 -13.76 21.56 -29.11
N TYR A 140 -14.04 20.57 -28.25
CA TYR A 140 -14.79 19.37 -28.63
C TYR A 140 -16.27 19.43 -28.23
N TRP A 141 -16.74 20.58 -27.72
CA TRP A 141 -18.14 20.80 -27.31
C TRP A 141 -18.67 19.74 -26.33
N MET A 142 -17.82 19.33 -25.40
CA MET A 142 -18.13 18.28 -24.43
C MET A 142 -18.52 18.86 -23.08
N LEU A 143 -19.49 18.22 -22.41
CA LEU A 143 -19.87 18.55 -21.04
C LEU A 143 -19.83 17.28 -20.19
N ILE A 144 -18.88 17.21 -19.25
CA ILE A 144 -18.83 16.13 -18.27
C ILE A 144 -19.88 16.41 -17.19
N LYS A 145 -20.87 15.52 -17.07
CA LYS A 145 -21.87 15.56 -16.00
C LYS A 145 -21.60 14.45 -14.99
N GLY A 146 -21.75 14.77 -13.70
CA GLY A 146 -21.74 13.77 -12.62
C GLY A 146 -20.37 13.31 -12.14
N TRP A 147 -19.28 14.02 -12.46
CA TRP A 147 -17.93 13.59 -12.07
C TRP A 147 -17.83 13.48 -10.54
N PRO A 148 -17.33 12.36 -9.99
CA PRO A 148 -17.51 12.08 -8.57
C PRO A 148 -16.42 12.73 -7.70
N LEU A 149 -15.34 13.23 -8.32
CA LEU A 149 -14.32 14.02 -7.64
C LEU A 149 -14.61 15.52 -7.77
N SER A 150 -14.05 16.30 -6.85
CA SER A 150 -14.20 17.76 -6.84
C SER A 150 -13.58 18.46 -8.05
N LYS A 151 -12.60 17.81 -8.70
CA LYS A 151 -11.92 18.29 -9.91
C LYS A 151 -11.68 17.14 -10.88
N PHE A 152 -11.82 17.43 -12.16
CA PHE A 152 -11.39 16.51 -13.21
C PHE A 152 -9.87 16.50 -13.29
N CYS A 153 -9.25 15.32 -13.19
CA CYS A 153 -7.80 15.19 -13.10
C CYS A 153 -7.31 13.98 -13.89
N CYS A 154 -6.01 14.01 -14.21
CA CYS A 154 -5.34 12.88 -14.83
C CYS A 154 -5.47 11.65 -13.92
N PRO A 155 -5.77 10.45 -14.46
CA PRO A 155 -5.84 9.21 -13.67
C PRO A 155 -4.58 8.95 -12.83
N SER A 156 -3.41 9.33 -13.34
CA SER A 156 -2.12 9.20 -12.61
C SER A 156 -2.01 10.13 -11.40
N ASN A 157 -2.85 11.15 -11.28
CA ASN A 157 -2.87 12.09 -10.16
C ASN A 157 -3.90 11.72 -9.08
N ILE A 158 -4.65 10.63 -9.28
CA ILE A 158 -5.57 10.10 -8.27
C ILE A 158 -4.74 9.27 -7.28
N GLY A 159 -4.42 9.87 -6.14
CA GLY A 159 -3.51 9.29 -5.15
C GLY A 159 -4.12 8.20 -4.29
N THR A 160 -5.45 8.09 -4.22
CA THR A 160 -6.12 7.12 -3.34
C THR A 160 -6.89 6.05 -4.09
N CYS A 161 -6.78 4.81 -3.63
CA CYS A 161 -7.49 3.67 -4.21
C CYS A 161 -9.02 3.84 -4.17
N MET A 162 -9.54 4.52 -3.14
CA MET A 162 -10.98 4.77 -3.01
C MET A 162 -11.49 5.74 -4.06
N GLU A 163 -10.77 6.83 -4.34
CA GLU A 163 -11.16 7.79 -5.40
C GLU A 163 -11.20 7.13 -6.78
N VAL A 164 -10.26 6.22 -7.06
CA VAL A 164 -10.23 5.45 -8.31
C VAL A 164 -11.43 4.53 -8.41
N GLN A 165 -11.77 3.83 -7.32
CA GLN A 165 -12.93 2.95 -7.27
C GLN A 165 -14.23 3.74 -7.47
N LEU A 166 -14.33 4.93 -6.85
CA LEU A 166 -15.47 5.84 -6.98
C LEU A 166 -15.65 6.30 -8.44
N CYS A 167 -14.56 6.70 -9.11
CA CYS A 167 -14.58 7.08 -10.52
C CYS A 167 -15.03 5.95 -11.43
N LEU A 168 -14.55 4.73 -11.18
CA LEU A 168 -14.95 3.55 -11.96
C LEU A 168 -16.44 3.23 -11.78
N THR A 169 -16.94 3.21 -10.55
CA THR A 169 -18.33 2.87 -10.27
C THR A 169 -19.32 3.92 -10.77
N ALA A 170 -18.94 5.19 -10.85
CA ALA A 170 -19.83 6.24 -11.36
C ALA A 170 -19.96 6.24 -12.90
N TRP A 171 -19.12 5.48 -13.61
CA TRP A 171 -19.06 5.41 -15.08
C TRP A 171 -19.35 4.00 -15.65
N GLU A 172 -19.76 3.06 -14.80
CA GLU A 172 -20.46 1.82 -15.19
C GLU A 172 -21.97 2.09 -15.35
#